data_AF-A0A369KXV7-F1
#
_entry.id   AF-A0A369KXV7-F1
#
_cell.length_a   1.000
_cell.length_b   1.000
_cell.length_c   1.000
_cell.angle_alpha   90.00
_cell.angle_beta   90.00
_cell.angle_gamma   90.00
#
_symmetry.space_group_name_H-M   'P 1'
#
loop_
_entity.id
_entity.type
_entity.pdbx_description
1 polymer ?
#
loop_
_entity_poly.entity_id
_entity_poly.type
_entity_poly.pdbx_seq_one_letter_code
_entity_poly.pdbx_strand_id
1 'polypeptide(L)'
;MTQGSRKVVKGPQFFELHTKFEELYTDLLTKVDDVAERILTLGHQPAHVYSDYVSLAVIGEDKDVRDGEACVRGVLKGYQTLIELQREVLALASDADDEGTAAQAGDYIREQEKTVWMLNAYLG
;
A
#
# COMPACT_ATOMS: atom_id res chain seq x y z
N MET A 1 -0.87 -7.81 3.72
CA MET A 1 0.35 -8.34 3.09
C MET A 1 1.62 -7.98 3.88
N THR A 2 2.03 -6.70 3.97
CA THR A 2 3.27 -6.25 4.66
C THR A 2 3.42 -6.71 6.12
N GLN A 3 2.35 -6.61 6.93
CA GLN A 3 2.36 -7.14 8.31
C GLN A 3 2.60 -8.65 8.37
N GLY A 4 2.07 -9.38 7.38
CA GLY A 4 2.28 -10.82 7.21
C GLY A 4 3.74 -11.10 6.90
N SER A 5 4.27 -10.47 5.84
CA SER A 5 5.67 -10.59 5.42
C SER A 5 6.65 -10.30 6.57
N ARG A 6 6.41 -9.25 7.37
CA ARG A 6 7.21 -8.94 8.58
C ARG A 6 7.28 -10.12 9.55
N LYS A 7 6.16 -10.79 9.81
CA LYS A 7 6.05 -11.87 10.79
C LYS A 7 6.64 -13.20 10.30
N VAL A 8 6.56 -13.48 8.99
CA VAL A 8 6.83 -14.83 8.47
C VAL A 8 8.10 -14.95 7.62
N VAL A 9 8.74 -13.83 7.26
CA VAL A 9 9.98 -13.83 6.48
C VAL A 9 11.07 -14.65 7.16
N LYS A 10 11.84 -15.40 6.35
CA LYS A 10 12.96 -16.24 6.75
C LYS A 10 14.11 -16.10 5.75
N GLY A 11 15.28 -16.60 6.14
CA GLY A 11 16.47 -16.64 5.28
C GLY A 11 17.54 -15.62 5.69
N PRO A 12 18.61 -15.49 4.90
CA PRO A 12 19.79 -14.71 5.25
C PRO A 12 19.50 -13.20 5.40
N GLN A 13 18.46 -12.70 4.73
CA GLN A 13 18.05 -11.29 4.75
C GLN A 13 17.05 -10.96 5.87
N PHE A 14 16.81 -11.88 6.81
CA PHE A 14 15.75 -11.77 7.82
C PHE A 14 15.74 -10.42 8.55
N PHE A 15 16.86 -10.00 9.14
CA PHE A 15 16.89 -8.78 9.97
C PHE A 15 16.62 -7.51 9.16
N GLU A 16 17.17 -7.43 7.94
CA GLU A 16 16.97 -6.31 7.03
C GLU A 16 15.52 -6.23 6.58
N LEU A 17 14.98 -7.34 6.05
CA LEU A 17 13.62 -7.39 5.54
C LEU A 17 12.56 -7.27 6.63
N HIS A 18 12.79 -7.84 7.82
CA HIS A 18 11.89 -7.68 8.95
C HIS A 18 11.72 -6.20 9.31
N THR A 19 12.83 -5.48 9.45
CA THR A 19 12.84 -4.05 9.76
C THR A 19 12.21 -3.24 8.63
N LYS A 20 12.54 -3.54 7.37
CA LYS A 20 11.98 -2.84 6.22
C LYS A 20 10.47 -3.07 6.09
N PHE A 21 9.97 -4.28 6.30
CA PHE A 21 8.52 -4.54 6.26
C PHE A 21 7.76 -3.86 7.40
N GLU A 22 8.40 -3.66 8.57
CA GLU A 22 7.82 -2.85 9.65
C GLU A 22 7.70 -1.37 9.28
N GLU A 23 8.74 -0.79 8.69
CA GLU A 23 8.71 0.58 8.16
C GLU A 23 7.59 0.76 7.14
N LEU A 24 7.52 -0.13 6.13
CA LEU A 24 6.48 -0.07 5.10
C LEU A 24 5.07 -0.29 5.67
N TYR A 25 4.90 -1.21 6.62
CA TYR A 25 3.62 -1.43 7.27
C TYR A 25 3.17 -0.20 8.08
N THR A 26 4.09 0.45 8.78
CA THR A 26 3.78 1.62 9.61
C THR A 26 3.37 2.81 8.75
N ASP A 27 4.08 3.05 7.65
CA ASP A 27 3.71 4.08 6.67
C ASP A 27 2.33 3.82 6.05
N LEU A 28 2.06 2.58 5.64
CA LEU A 28 0.74 2.21 5.10
C LEU A 28 -0.37 2.37 6.13
N LEU A 29 -0.10 2.11 7.42
CA LEU A 29 -1.09 2.28 8.48
C LEU A 29 -1.50 3.75 8.64
N THR A 30 -0.53 4.67 8.60
CA THR A 30 -0.82 6.12 8.61
C THR A 30 -1.67 6.50 7.40
N LYS A 31 -1.29 6.02 6.20
CA LYS A 31 -2.05 6.33 4.97
C LYS A 31 -3.48 5.78 4.98
N VAL A 32 -3.74 4.65 5.66
CA VAL A 32 -5.11 4.12 5.82
C VAL A 32 -5.98 5.08 6.64
N ASP A 33 -5.43 5.68 7.69
CA ASP A 33 -6.14 6.65 8.54
C ASP A 33 -6.46 7.92 7.75
N ASP A 34 -5.46 8.50 7.08
CA ASP A 34 -5.61 9.68 6.22
C ASP A 34 -6.69 9.48 5.13
N VAL A 35 -6.76 8.28 4.52
CA VAL A 35 -7.79 7.96 3.51
C VAL A 35 -9.17 7.89 4.14
N ALA A 36 -9.31 7.27 5.32
CA ALA A 36 -10.58 7.21 6.03
C ALA A 36 -11.05 8.63 6.44
N GLU A 37 -10.14 9.47 6.93
CA GLU A 37 -10.42 10.87 7.25
C GLU A 37 -10.80 11.68 6.00
N ARG A 38 -10.17 11.42 4.85
CA ARG A 38 -10.55 12.06 3.59
C ARG A 38 -11.97 11.69 3.16
N ILE A 39 -12.35 10.42 3.27
CA ILE A 39 -13.71 9.95 2.98
C ILE A 39 -14.73 10.64 3.91
N LEU A 40 -14.42 10.75 5.20
CA LEU A 40 -15.25 11.47 6.18
C LEU A 40 -15.35 12.96 5.88
N THR A 41 -14.24 13.59 5.44
CA THR A 41 -14.17 15.01 5.05
C THR A 41 -15.08 15.32 3.87
N LEU A 42 -15.25 14.36 2.95
CA LEU A 42 -16.18 14.43 1.83
C LEU A 42 -17.63 14.12 2.23
N GLY A 43 -17.91 13.84 3.50
CA GLY A 43 -19.26 13.55 4.01
C GLY A 43 -19.73 12.11 3.79
N HIS A 44 -18.82 11.19 3.49
CA HIS A 44 -19.12 9.76 3.27
C HIS A 44 -18.62 8.88 4.43
N GLN A 45 -19.12 7.65 4.50
CA GLN A 45 -18.71 6.69 5.52
C GLN A 45 -17.67 5.70 4.95
N PRO A 46 -16.46 5.62 5.52
CA PRO A 46 -15.48 4.63 5.10
C PRO A 46 -15.89 3.21 5.53
N ALA A 47 -15.45 2.21 4.75
CA ALA A 47 -15.48 0.82 5.20
C ALA A 47 -14.66 0.71 6.51
N HIS A 48 -15.20 -0.01 7.48
CA HIS A 48 -14.64 -0.07 8.84
C HIS A 48 -14.75 -1.45 9.50
N VAL A 49 -15.16 -2.48 8.74
CA VAL A 49 -15.21 -3.87 9.21
C VAL A 49 -14.46 -4.79 8.25
N TYR A 50 -13.86 -5.85 8.77
CA TYR A 50 -12.98 -6.73 7.99
C TYR A 50 -13.65 -7.39 6.78
N SER A 51 -14.93 -7.74 6.90
CA SER A 51 -15.70 -8.32 5.79
C SER A 51 -15.76 -7.42 4.57
N ASP A 52 -15.88 -6.11 4.79
CA ASP A 52 -15.99 -5.13 3.71
C ASP A 52 -14.67 -5.05 2.97
N TYR A 53 -13.56 -4.95 3.70
CA TYR A 53 -12.22 -4.93 3.09
C TYR A 53 -11.95 -6.18 2.27
N VAL A 54 -12.30 -7.37 2.78
CA VAL A 54 -12.11 -8.64 2.04
C VAL A 54 -12.94 -8.66 0.76
N SER A 55 -14.14 -8.08 0.77
CA SER A 55 -15.02 -8.04 -0.41
C SER A 55 -14.61 -6.99 -1.45
N LEU A 56 -14.01 -5.87 -1.02
CA LEU A 56 -13.66 -4.73 -1.86
C LEU A 56 -12.22 -4.80 -2.39
N ALA A 57 -11.32 -5.48 -1.66
CA ALA A 57 -9.90 -5.49 -1.99
C ALA A 57 -9.63 -6.21 -3.32
N VAL A 58 -8.89 -5.53 -4.20
CA VAL A 58 -8.32 -6.12 -5.43
C VAL A 58 -6.98 -6.82 -5.18
N ILE A 59 -6.29 -6.45 -4.10
CA ILE A 59 -5.02 -7.07 -3.69
C ILE A 59 -5.35 -8.36 -2.92
N GLY A 60 -4.96 -9.49 -3.50
CA GLY A 60 -5.12 -10.81 -2.88
C GLY A 60 -4.23 -11.01 -1.64
N GLU A 61 -4.62 -11.94 -0.78
CA GLU A 61 -3.81 -12.37 0.35
C GLU A 61 -2.71 -13.34 -0.09
N ASP A 62 -1.45 -12.99 0.17
CA ASP A 62 -0.35 -13.94 0.08
C ASP A 62 -0.33 -14.86 1.30
N LYS A 63 -0.59 -16.15 1.08
CA LYS A 63 -0.57 -17.18 2.12
C LYS A 63 0.72 -17.99 2.04
N ASP A 64 1.35 -18.21 3.20
CA ASP A 64 2.55 -19.05 3.38
C ASP A 64 3.80 -18.64 2.58
N VAL A 65 3.89 -17.41 2.09
CA VAL A 65 5.12 -16.86 1.49
C VAL A 65 6.11 -16.50 2.61
N ARG A 66 7.26 -17.18 2.66
CA ARG A 66 8.28 -17.00 3.72
C ARG A 66 9.66 -16.63 3.19
N ASP A 67 9.89 -16.85 1.90
CA ASP A 67 11.13 -16.48 1.23
C ASP A 67 11.24 -14.96 1.09
N GLY A 68 12.45 -14.42 1.25
CA GLY A 68 12.71 -12.98 1.27
C GLY A 68 12.34 -12.31 -0.05
N GLU A 69 12.86 -12.81 -1.17
CA GLU A 69 12.55 -12.26 -2.49
C GLU A 69 11.06 -12.42 -2.85
N ALA A 70 10.46 -13.56 -2.53
CA ALA A 70 9.04 -13.78 -2.77
C ALA A 70 8.17 -12.78 -1.98
N CYS A 71 8.51 -12.51 -0.71
CA CYS A 71 7.87 -11.46 0.09
C CYS A 71 8.03 -10.07 -0.55
N VAL A 72 9.23 -9.73 -1.03
CA VAL A 72 9.49 -8.45 -1.69
C VAL A 72 8.69 -8.31 -2.99
N ARG A 73 8.59 -9.37 -3.81
CA ARG A 73 7.78 -9.39 -5.03
C ARG A 73 6.29 -9.20 -4.73
N GLY A 74 5.77 -9.81 -3.68
CA GLY A 74 4.39 -9.59 -3.21
C GLY A 74 4.15 -8.12 -2.87
N VAL A 75 5.01 -7.55 -2.02
CA VAL A 75 4.91 -6.14 -1.60
C VAL A 75 5.04 -5.18 -2.80
N LEU A 76 5.99 -5.43 -3.71
CA LEU A 76 6.16 -4.68 -4.95
C LEU A 76 4.88 -4.68 -5.79
N LYS A 77 4.28 -5.86 -6.01
CA LYS A 77 3.02 -5.99 -6.74
C LYS A 77 1.88 -5.22 -6.06
N GLY A 78 1.80 -5.29 -4.74
CA GLY A 78 0.84 -4.52 -3.95
C GLY A 78 0.97 -3.01 -4.19
N TYR A 79 2.19 -2.47 -4.14
CA TYR A 79 2.43 -1.05 -4.44
C TYR A 79 2.07 -0.67 -5.88
N GLN A 80 2.38 -1.52 -6.86
CA GLN A 80 2.00 -1.27 -8.26
C GLN A 80 0.48 -1.14 -8.40
N THR A 81 -0.28 -2.05 -7.80
CA THR A 81 -1.75 -1.98 -7.77
C THR A 81 -2.26 -0.74 -7.04
N LEU A 82 -1.65 -0.34 -5.91
CA LEU A 82 -2.03 0.88 -5.20
C LEU A 82 -1.81 2.13 -6.06
N ILE A 83 -0.68 2.23 -6.76
CA ILE A 83 -0.36 3.37 -7.63
C ILE A 83 -1.36 3.46 -8.80
N GLU A 84 -1.76 2.33 -9.39
CA GLU A 84 -2.78 2.30 -10.44
C GLU A 84 -4.12 2.86 -9.94
N LEU A 85 -4.61 2.37 -8.79
CA LEU A 85 -5.84 2.87 -8.17
C LEU A 85 -5.75 4.36 -7.80
N GLN A 86 -4.61 4.80 -7.26
CA GLN A 86 -4.40 6.21 -6.92
C GLN A 86 -4.38 7.12 -8.14
N ARG A 87 -3.84 6.66 -9.28
CA ARG A 87 -3.88 7.42 -10.54
C ARG A 87 -5.31 7.57 -11.07
N GLU A 88 -6.14 6.54 -10.92
CA GLU A 88 -7.57 6.64 -11.23
C GLU A 88 -8.27 7.67 -10.33
N VAL A 89 -8.01 7.61 -9.02
CA VAL A 89 -8.56 8.58 -8.05
C VAL A 89 -8.09 10.00 -8.36
N LEU A 90 -6.80 10.19 -8.67
CA LEU A 90 -6.23 11.48 -9.04
C LEU A 90 -6.94 12.07 -10.26
N ALA A 91 -7.10 11.27 -11.32
CA ALA A 91 -7.79 11.71 -12.54
C ALA A 91 -9.24 12.13 -12.26
N LEU A 92 -9.99 11.31 -11.52
CA LEU A 92 -11.38 11.61 -11.14
C LEU A 92 -11.50 12.85 -10.25
N ALA A 93 -10.57 13.01 -9.29
CA ALA A 93 -10.55 14.16 -8.40
C ALA A 93 -10.23 15.45 -9.19
N SER A 94 -9.25 15.40 -10.10
CA SER A 94 -8.92 16.53 -10.97
C SER A 94 -10.07 16.92 -11.89
N ASP A 95 -10.77 15.95 -12.50
CA ASP A 95 -11.93 16.21 -13.35
C ASP A 95 -13.11 16.83 -12.57
N ALA A 96 -13.16 16.61 -11.25
CA ALA A 96 -14.17 17.14 -10.35
C ALA A 96 -13.74 18.44 -9.63
N ASP A 97 -12.57 19.00 -9.96
CA ASP A 97 -11.95 20.14 -9.24
C ASP A 97 -11.77 19.89 -7.72
N ASP A 98 -11.67 18.62 -7.30
CA ASP A 98 -11.39 18.24 -5.91
C ASP A 98 -9.88 18.22 -5.64
N GLU A 99 -9.33 19.42 -5.46
CA GLU A 99 -7.90 19.63 -5.23
C GLU A 99 -7.38 18.90 -3.97
N GLY A 100 -8.20 18.76 -2.92
CA GLY A 100 -7.78 18.11 -1.68
C GLY A 100 -7.53 16.61 -1.87
N THR A 101 -8.41 15.93 -2.60
CA THR A 101 -8.23 14.50 -2.93
C THR A 101 -7.12 14.32 -3.96
N ALA A 102 -7.03 15.20 -4.95
CA ALA A 102 -5.97 15.17 -5.96
C ALA A 102 -4.57 15.32 -5.33
N ALA A 103 -4.39 16.28 -4.41
CA ALA A 103 -3.13 16.47 -3.72
C ALA A 103 -2.70 15.23 -2.92
N GLN A 104 -3.62 14.65 -2.13
CA GLN A 104 -3.34 13.44 -1.35
C GLN A 104 -2.95 12.26 -2.23
N ALA A 105 -3.70 12.01 -3.32
CA ALA A 105 -3.38 10.95 -4.27
C ALA A 105 -2.01 11.16 -4.94
N GLY A 106 -1.71 12.40 -5.35
CA GLY A 106 -0.43 12.78 -5.95
C GLY A 106 0.77 12.54 -5.03
N ASP A 107 0.64 12.88 -3.74
CA ASP A 107 1.69 12.63 -2.75
C ASP A 107 1.96 11.14 -2.56
N TYR A 108 0.90 10.32 -2.48
CA TYR A 108 1.06 8.87 -2.34
C TYR A 108 1.71 8.24 -3.56
N ILE A 109 1.32 8.64 -4.78
CA ILE A 109 1.94 8.16 -6.02
C ILE A 109 3.44 8.45 -5.99
N ARG A 110 3.83 9.71 -5.72
CA ARG A 110 5.24 10.13 -5.67
C ARG A 110 6.06 9.31 -4.68
N GLU A 111 5.53 9.08 -3.49
CA GLU A 111 6.22 8.33 -2.44
C GLU A 111 6.34 6.84 -2.78
N GLN A 112 5.25 6.25 -3.29
CA GLN A 112 5.18 4.82 -3.57
C GLN A 112 5.97 4.45 -4.82
N GLU A 113 6.07 5.32 -5.83
CA GLU A 113 6.94 5.12 -7.00
C GLU A 113 8.42 5.03 -6.58
N LYS A 114 8.85 5.86 -5.62
CA LYS A 114 10.20 5.77 -5.05
C LYS A 114 10.41 4.44 -4.34
N THR A 115 9.41 3.97 -3.58
CA THR A 115 9.45 2.66 -2.93
C THR A 115 9.54 1.53 -3.95
N VAL A 116 8.73 1.57 -5.01
CA VAL A 116 8.76 0.61 -6.12
C VAL A 116 10.15 0.55 -6.77
N TRP A 117 10.79 1.70 -7.00
CA TRP A 117 12.16 1.75 -7.50
C TRP A 117 13.14 1.03 -6.56
N MET A 118 13.10 1.31 -5.25
CA MET A 118 13.99 0.69 -4.27
C MET A 118 13.77 -0.83 -4.17
N LEU A 119 12.52 -1.29 -4.21
CA LEU A 119 12.19 -2.72 -4.18
C LEU A 119 12.62 -3.45 -5.46
N ASN A 120 12.50 -2.82 -6.63
CA ASN A 120 13.05 -3.37 -7.86
C ASN A 120 14.58 -3.47 -7.81
N ALA A 121 15.26 -2.42 -7.34
CA ALA A 121 16.71 -2.44 -7.19
C ALA A 121 17.21 -3.55 -6.25
N TYR A 122 16.41 -3.90 -5.24
CA TYR A 122 16.69 -5.03 -4.35
C TYR A 122 16.59 -6.39 -5.05
N LEU A 123 15.66 -6.56 -5.98
CA LEU A 123 15.40 -7.82 -6.68
C LEU A 123 16.35 -8.10 -7.85
N GLY A 124 17.18 -7.12 -8.25
CA GLY A 124 18.05 -7.19 -9.43
C GLY A 124 17.31 -7.10 -10.76
#